data_AF-A0A953XQ17-F1
#
_entry.id   AF-A0A953XQ17-F1
#
_cell.length_a   1.000
_cell.length_b   1.000
_cell.length_c   1.000
_cell.angle_alpha   90.00
_cell.angle_beta   90.00
_cell.angle_gamma   90.00
#
_symmetry.space_group_name_H-M   'P 1'
#
loop_
_entity.id
_entity.type
_entity.pdbx_description
1 polymer ?
#
loop_
_entity_poly.entity_id
_entity_poly.type
_entity_poly.pdbx_seq_one_letter_code
_entity_poly.pdbx_strand_id
1 'polypeptide(L)'
;MDDRQTIRHFLATLNYRLRGAVRGAPDTFYTYLPSGDCRNAVELLHHINDLLRFVVRAFDKGSMVPVSPREPQAELDTFAKLLKLVDDHVGKTELRGDVNGRQLTLEVLLQGPLADAMTHVGQLAMLRRQSGSPIDYQNFMLADIKPGEFPE
;
A
#
# COMPACT_ATOMS: atom_id res chain seq x y z
N MET A 1 -7.55 17.03 13.78
CA MET A 1 -6.99 15.67 13.67
C MET A 1 -5.54 15.77 14.11
N ASP A 2 -5.06 14.92 15.01
CA ASP A 2 -3.62 14.89 15.32
C ASP A 2 -2.85 14.20 14.18
N ASP A 3 -1.52 14.30 14.19
CA ASP A 3 -0.67 13.72 13.14
C ASP A 3 -0.89 12.20 13.02
N ARG A 4 -1.16 11.53 14.13
CA ARG A 4 -1.38 10.09 14.17
C ARG A 4 -2.65 9.71 13.42
N GLN A 5 -3.76 10.38 13.73
CA GLN A 5 -5.02 10.24 13.03
C GLN A 5 -4.87 10.60 11.54
N THR A 6 -4.04 11.59 11.21
CA THR A 6 -3.72 11.95 9.82
C THR A 6 -3.03 10.79 9.08
N ILE A 7 -2.04 10.14 9.71
CA ILE A 7 -1.39 8.96 9.12
C ILE A 7 -2.36 7.77 9.01
N ARG A 8 -3.20 7.52 10.02
CA ARG A 8 -4.23 6.46 9.93
C ARG A 8 -5.24 6.71 8.81
N HIS A 9 -5.60 7.98 8.59
CA HIS A 9 -6.42 8.38 7.47
C HIS A 9 -5.70 8.18 6.12
N PHE A 10 -4.40 8.47 6.06
CA PHE A 10 -3.58 8.18 4.89
C PHE A 10 -3.58 6.68 4.57
N LEU A 11 -3.43 5.80 5.57
CA LEU A 11 -3.48 4.34 5.39
C LEU A 11 -4.84 3.90 4.84
N ALA A 12 -5.94 4.42 5.40
CA ALA A 12 -7.29 4.14 4.89
C ALA A 12 -7.46 4.64 3.43
N THR A 13 -6.88 5.80 3.11
CA THR A 13 -6.86 6.35 1.75
C THR A 13 -6.04 5.48 0.78
N LEU A 14 -4.90 4.95 1.23
CA LEU A 14 -4.08 4.00 0.47
C LEU A 14 -4.87 2.74 0.14
N ASN A 15 -5.57 2.15 1.13
CA ASN A 15 -6.46 1.01 0.89
C ASN A 15 -7.53 1.35 -0.15
N TYR A 16 -8.26 2.44 0.06
CA TYR A 16 -9.35 2.85 -0.82
C TYR A 16 -8.89 2.99 -2.28
N ARG A 17 -7.75 3.66 -2.49
CA ARG A 17 -7.19 3.87 -3.83
C ARG A 17 -6.66 2.59 -4.46
N LEU A 18 -5.97 1.74 -3.69
CA LEU A 18 -5.49 0.45 -4.20
C LEU A 18 -6.67 -0.45 -4.60
N ARG A 19 -7.68 -0.57 -3.72
CA ARG A 19 -8.91 -1.33 -4.01
C ARG A 19 -9.63 -0.77 -5.23
N GLY A 20 -9.71 0.56 -5.36
CA GLY A 20 -10.24 1.21 -6.55
C GLY A 20 -9.46 0.83 -7.82
N ALA A 21 -8.14 0.69 -7.75
CA ALA A 21 -7.32 0.31 -8.88
C ALA A 21 -7.52 -1.14 -9.35
N VAL A 22 -7.80 -2.06 -8.43
CA VAL A 22 -7.96 -3.50 -8.75
C VAL A 22 -9.41 -3.95 -8.90
N ARG A 23 -10.39 -3.13 -8.46
CA ARG A 23 -11.81 -3.47 -8.52
C ARG A 23 -12.26 -3.72 -9.96
N GLY A 24 -12.85 -4.90 -10.19
CA GLY A 24 -13.34 -5.30 -11.50
C GLY A 24 -12.25 -5.42 -12.56
N ALA A 25 -10.98 -5.53 -12.16
CA ALA A 25 -9.90 -5.69 -13.12
C ALA A 25 -9.91 -7.10 -13.76
N PRO A 26 -9.74 -7.21 -15.09
CA PRO A 26 -9.65 -8.50 -15.75
C PRO A 26 -8.29 -9.15 -15.48
N ASP A 27 -8.18 -10.48 -15.63
CA ASP A 27 -6.92 -11.20 -15.41
C ASP A 27 -5.76 -10.67 -16.28
N THR A 28 -6.09 -10.18 -17.48
CA THR A 28 -5.12 -9.58 -18.40
C THR A 28 -4.46 -8.31 -17.86
N PHE A 29 -5.09 -7.61 -16.90
CA PHE A 29 -4.47 -6.46 -16.24
C PHE A 29 -3.29 -6.89 -15.36
N TYR A 30 -3.40 -8.02 -14.68
CA TYR A 30 -2.38 -8.47 -13.73
C TYR A 30 -1.07 -8.88 -14.40
N THR A 31 -1.16 -9.37 -15.63
CA THR A 31 -0.01 -9.82 -16.44
C THR A 31 0.38 -8.82 -17.54
N TYR A 32 -0.33 -7.70 -17.66
CA TYR A 32 -0.02 -6.68 -18.66
C TYR A 32 1.36 -6.06 -18.41
N LEU A 33 2.20 -6.07 -19.45
CA LEU A 33 3.54 -5.49 -19.46
C LEU A 33 3.61 -4.37 -20.51
N PRO A 34 3.75 -3.09 -20.10
CA PRO A 34 3.75 -1.97 -21.04
C PRO A 34 4.99 -1.93 -21.94
N SER A 35 6.20 -2.09 -21.38
CA SER A 35 7.47 -2.27 -22.12
C SER A 35 8.66 -2.45 -21.18
N GLY A 36 9.76 -3.03 -21.69
CA GLY A 36 11.07 -3.09 -21.01
C GLY A 36 11.02 -3.80 -19.66
N ASP A 37 11.76 -3.25 -18.69
CA ASP A 37 11.88 -3.78 -17.33
C ASP A 37 10.80 -3.22 -16.38
N CYS A 38 9.65 -2.78 -16.91
CA CYS A 38 8.55 -2.30 -16.09
C CYS A 38 7.90 -3.46 -15.32
N ARG A 39 7.50 -3.17 -14.08
CA ARG A 39 6.70 -4.09 -13.26
C ARG A 39 5.27 -4.21 -13.79
N ASN A 40 4.75 -5.43 -13.89
CA ASN A 40 3.32 -5.67 -14.05
C ASN A 40 2.55 -5.39 -12.74
N ALA A 41 1.22 -5.51 -12.76
CA ALA A 41 0.41 -5.15 -11.60
C ALA A 41 0.65 -6.09 -10.39
N VAL A 42 0.92 -7.38 -10.61
CA VAL A 42 1.25 -8.33 -9.53
C VAL A 42 2.57 -7.96 -8.86
N GLU A 43 3.58 -7.63 -9.66
CA GLU A 43 4.89 -7.19 -9.17
C GLU A 43 4.81 -5.87 -8.41
N LEU A 44 3.92 -4.95 -8.83
CA LEU A 44 3.63 -3.72 -8.09
C LEU A 44 2.91 -3.98 -6.77
N LEU A 45 1.91 -4.86 -6.73
CA LEU A 45 1.23 -5.26 -5.49
C LEU A 45 2.21 -5.93 -4.53
N HIS A 46 3.06 -6.82 -5.04
CA HIS A 46 4.12 -7.44 -4.26
C HIS A 46 5.09 -6.40 -3.70
N HIS A 47 5.52 -5.43 -4.51
CA HIS A 47 6.43 -4.39 -4.04
C HIS A 47 5.79 -3.48 -2.97
N ILE A 48 4.51 -3.15 -3.11
CA ILE A 48 3.75 -2.45 -2.06
C ILE A 48 3.75 -3.28 -0.76
N ASN A 49 3.57 -4.60 -0.87
CA ASN A 49 3.67 -5.49 0.29
C ASN A 49 5.07 -5.48 0.91
N ASP A 50 6.15 -5.43 0.12
CA ASP A 50 7.50 -5.29 0.65
C ASP A 50 7.70 -3.99 1.42
N LEU A 51 7.16 -2.86 0.92
CA LEU A 51 7.20 -1.57 1.62
C LEU A 51 6.47 -1.65 2.97
N LEU A 52 5.30 -2.30 3.03
CA LEU A 52 4.58 -2.47 4.30
C LEU A 52 5.28 -3.46 5.24
N ARG A 53 5.87 -4.56 4.72
CA ARG A 53 6.71 -5.48 5.53
C ARG A 53 7.90 -4.74 6.12
N PHE A 54 8.53 -3.85 5.35
CA PHE A 54 9.63 -3.03 5.81
C PHE A 54 9.20 -2.14 6.99
N VAL A 55 8.01 -1.53 6.93
CA VAL A 55 7.44 -0.76 8.04
C VAL A 55 7.20 -1.64 9.27
N VAL A 56 6.50 -2.77 9.13
CA VAL A 56 6.23 -3.70 10.24
C VAL A 56 7.54 -4.15 10.89
N ARG A 57 8.55 -4.48 10.08
CA ARG A 57 9.88 -4.86 10.56
C ARG A 57 10.55 -3.75 11.36
N ALA A 58 10.44 -2.50 10.92
CA ALA A 58 11.04 -1.37 11.64
C ALA A 58 10.45 -1.20 13.05
N PHE A 59 9.18 -1.61 13.26
CA PHE A 59 8.57 -1.69 14.58
C PHE A 59 9.01 -2.94 15.36
N ASP A 60 9.00 -4.11 14.74
CA ASP A 60 9.18 -5.39 15.44
C ASP A 60 10.64 -5.86 15.55
N LYS A 61 11.57 -5.16 14.90
CA LYS A 61 13.01 -5.51 14.80
C LYS A 61 13.26 -6.92 14.21
N GLY A 62 12.38 -7.39 13.33
CA GLY A 62 12.52 -8.67 12.65
C GLY A 62 13.57 -8.69 11.52
N SER A 63 13.87 -9.88 11.01
CA SER A 63 14.63 -10.07 9.77
C SER A 63 13.68 -10.14 8.56
N MET A 64 14.19 -9.78 7.38
CA MET A 64 13.44 -9.91 6.13
C MET A 64 13.86 -11.20 5.44
N VAL A 65 12.89 -12.04 5.11
CA VAL A 65 13.08 -13.19 4.22
C VAL A 65 12.57 -12.78 2.84
N PRO A 66 13.37 -12.89 1.77
CA PRO A 66 12.89 -12.65 0.41
C PRO A 66 11.70 -13.56 0.10
N VAL A 67 10.64 -12.98 -0.45
CA VAL A 67 9.45 -13.70 -0.90
C VAL A 67 9.29 -13.39 -2.38
N SER A 68 8.92 -14.39 -3.19
CA SER A 68 8.57 -14.14 -4.59
C SER A 68 7.13 -13.61 -4.71
N PRO A 69 6.81 -12.83 -5.77
CA PRO A 69 5.43 -12.48 -6.08
C PRO A 69 4.53 -13.72 -6.18
N ARG A 70 3.31 -13.63 -5.65
CA ARG A 70 2.28 -14.67 -5.75
C ARG A 70 1.11 -14.20 -6.61
N GLU A 71 0.14 -15.08 -6.79
CA GLU A 71 -1.11 -14.78 -7.48
C GLU A 71 -1.82 -13.52 -6.92
N PRO A 72 -2.53 -12.75 -7.76
CA PRO A 72 -3.08 -11.45 -7.40
C PRO A 72 -3.85 -11.41 -6.08
N GLN A 73 -4.74 -12.37 -5.87
CA GLN A 73 -5.56 -12.42 -4.65
C GLN A 73 -4.70 -12.62 -3.39
N ALA A 74 -3.66 -13.45 -3.48
CA ALA A 74 -2.76 -13.68 -2.34
C ALA A 74 -1.95 -12.43 -1.97
N GLU A 75 -1.59 -11.61 -2.96
CA GLU A 75 -0.97 -10.31 -2.73
C GLU A 75 -1.95 -9.30 -2.13
N LEU A 76 -3.22 -9.27 -2.55
CA LEU A 76 -4.25 -8.41 -1.95
C LEU A 76 -4.58 -8.79 -0.50
N ASP A 77 -4.68 -10.08 -0.20
CA ASP A 77 -4.89 -10.57 1.17
C ASP A 77 -3.72 -10.19 2.08
N THR A 78 -2.51 -10.20 1.52
CA THR A 78 -1.29 -9.83 2.24
C THR A 78 -1.21 -8.34 2.47
N PHE A 79 -1.61 -7.54 1.48
CA PHE A 79 -1.75 -6.09 1.62
C PHE A 79 -2.69 -5.74 2.76
N ALA A 80 -3.89 -6.33 2.78
CA ALA A 80 -4.88 -6.07 3.84
C ALA A 80 -4.32 -6.39 5.24
N LYS A 81 -3.65 -7.54 5.40
CA LYS A 81 -3.04 -7.94 6.67
C LYS A 81 -1.92 -6.99 7.10
N LEU A 82 -1.00 -6.65 6.19
CA LEU A 82 0.13 -5.78 6.49
C LEU A 82 -0.34 -4.35 6.79
N LEU A 83 -1.29 -3.82 6.03
CA LEU A 83 -1.82 -2.48 6.24
C LEU A 83 -2.48 -2.37 7.62
N LYS A 84 -3.25 -3.39 8.03
CA LYS A 84 -3.83 -3.44 9.38
C LYS A 84 -2.76 -3.48 10.46
N LEU A 85 -1.70 -4.27 10.29
CA LEU A 85 -0.57 -4.29 11.23
C LEU A 85 0.10 -2.92 11.34
N VAL A 86 0.36 -2.26 10.21
CA VAL A 86 0.92 -0.90 10.20
C VAL A 86 0.00 0.08 10.93
N ASP A 87 -1.31 0.03 10.68
CA ASP A 87 -2.29 0.86 11.41
C ASP A 87 -2.29 0.58 12.91
N ASP A 88 -2.19 -0.68 13.32
CA ASP A 88 -2.12 -1.06 14.74
C ASP A 88 -0.85 -0.53 15.41
N HIS A 89 0.29 -0.53 14.71
CA HIS A 89 1.51 0.11 15.21
C HIS A 89 1.40 1.63 15.28
N VAL A 90 0.81 2.25 14.26
CA VAL A 90 0.54 3.69 14.24
C VAL A 90 -0.51 4.06 15.31
N GLY A 91 -1.39 3.16 15.71
CA GLY A 91 -2.38 3.40 16.77
C GLY A 91 -1.77 3.51 18.18
N LYS A 92 -0.55 3.01 18.39
CA LYS A 92 0.11 3.01 19.71
C LYS A 92 0.59 4.41 20.10
N THR A 93 0.51 4.75 21.39
CA THR A 93 0.89 6.06 21.94
C THR A 93 2.36 6.41 21.67
N GLU A 94 3.26 5.43 21.81
CA GLU A 94 4.68 5.58 21.52
C GLU A 94 5.07 4.77 20.28
N LEU A 95 5.73 5.41 19.32
CA LEU A 95 6.39 4.71 18.23
C LEU A 95 7.76 4.25 18.73
N ARG A 96 7.96 2.94 18.81
CA ARG A 96 9.24 2.33 19.16
C ARG A 96 9.75 1.58 17.93
N GLY A 97 10.98 1.89 17.51
CA GLY A 97 11.57 1.34 16.30
C GLY A 97 12.60 2.29 15.70
N ASP A 98 13.45 1.75 14.83
CA ASP A 98 14.39 2.53 14.06
C ASP A 98 14.60 1.89 12.68
N VAL A 99 15.00 2.71 11.72
CA VAL A 99 15.41 2.29 10.39
C VAL A 99 16.85 2.71 10.21
N ASN A 100 17.77 1.75 10.21
CA ASN A 100 19.22 1.99 10.08
C ASN A 100 19.73 3.06 11.06
N GLY A 101 19.27 3.03 12.32
CA GLY A 101 19.65 3.99 13.34
C GLY A 101 18.87 5.31 13.33
N ARG A 102 17.97 5.55 12.37
CA ARG A 102 17.02 6.68 12.39
C ARG A 102 15.77 6.29 13.16
N GLN A 103 15.42 7.05 14.20
CA GLN A 103 14.19 6.83 14.95
C GLN A 103 12.96 6.86 14.04
N LEU A 104 12.05 5.93 14.25
CA LEU A 104 10.78 5.91 13.53
C LEU A 104 9.85 7.00 14.06
N THR A 105 9.49 7.95 13.20
CA THR A 105 8.45 8.96 13.49
C THR A 105 7.32 8.85 12.46
N LEU A 106 6.18 9.49 12.75
CA LEU A 106 5.08 9.57 11.79
C LEU A 106 5.52 10.25 10.48
N GLU A 107 6.36 11.29 10.54
CA GLU A 107 6.85 11.95 9.33
C GLU A 107 7.79 11.05 8.53
N VAL A 108 8.65 10.26 9.19
CA VAL A 108 9.55 9.32 8.51
C VAL A 108 8.75 8.23 7.78
N LEU A 109 7.70 7.72 8.42
CA LEU A 109 6.81 6.74 7.80
C LEU A 109 6.13 7.33 6.55
N LEU A 110 5.59 8.54 6.66
CA LEU A 110 4.95 9.23 5.55
C LEU A 110 5.93 9.52 4.41
N GLN A 111 7.11 10.07 4.74
CA GLN A 111 8.14 10.48 3.78
C GLN A 111 8.65 9.30 2.95
N GLY A 112 8.85 8.14 3.57
CA GLY A 112 9.44 6.98 2.92
C GLY A 112 8.39 6.00 2.41
N PRO A 113 8.19 4.87 3.12
CA PRO A 113 7.47 3.72 2.58
C PRO A 113 6.00 4.00 2.26
N LEU A 114 5.32 4.91 2.98
CA LEU A 114 3.90 5.19 2.74
C LEU A 114 3.67 6.05 1.50
N ALA A 115 4.47 7.10 1.28
CA ALA A 115 4.42 7.88 0.04
C ALA A 115 4.84 7.03 -1.19
N ASP A 116 5.81 6.15 -1.01
CA ASP A 116 6.26 5.24 -2.07
C ASP A 116 5.16 4.24 -2.46
N ALA A 117 4.48 3.62 -1.46
CA ALA A 117 3.34 2.75 -1.71
C ALA A 117 2.21 3.46 -2.47
N MET A 118 1.89 4.71 -2.11
CA MET A 118 0.88 5.51 -2.82
C MET A 118 1.31 5.83 -4.27
N THR A 119 2.61 6.02 -4.50
CA THR A 119 3.16 6.24 -5.84
C THR A 119 2.94 5.00 -6.72
N HIS A 120 3.18 3.80 -6.18
CA HIS A 120 2.90 2.55 -6.89
C HIS A 120 1.41 2.28 -7.10
N VAL A 121 0.52 2.75 -6.22
CA VAL A 121 -0.93 2.76 -6.50
C VAL A 121 -1.27 3.64 -7.70
N GLY A 122 -0.58 4.78 -7.86
CA GLY A 122 -0.69 5.60 -9.07
C GLY A 122 -0.27 4.84 -10.35
N GLN A 123 0.79 4.03 -10.26
CA GLN A 123 1.23 3.17 -11.38
C GLN A 123 0.21 2.09 -11.70
N LEU A 124 -0.40 1.43 -10.70
CA LEU A 124 -1.51 0.50 -10.92
C LEU A 124 -2.67 1.16 -11.69
N ALA A 125 -3.03 2.38 -11.30
CA ALA A 125 -4.09 3.13 -11.98
C ALA A 125 -3.72 3.51 -13.43
N MET A 126 -2.45 3.80 -13.70
CA MET A 126 -1.96 4.00 -15.06
C MET A 126 -2.02 2.70 -15.88
N LEU A 127 -1.57 1.58 -15.32
CA LEU A 127 -1.59 0.27 -15.96
C LEU A 127 -3.02 -0.16 -16.32
N ARG A 128 -4.02 0.12 -15.49
CA ARG A 128 -5.44 -0.12 -15.79
C ARG A 128 -5.86 0.53 -17.11
N ARG A 129 -5.48 1.80 -17.32
CA ARG A 129 -5.78 2.52 -18.56
C ARG A 129 -5.01 1.95 -19.75
N GLN A 130 -3.74 1.61 -19.56
CA GLN A 130 -2.89 1.06 -20.62
C GLN A 130 -3.32 -0.34 -21.07
N SER A 131 -3.85 -1.16 -20.14
CA SER A 131 -4.39 -2.49 -20.44
C SER A 131 -5.82 -2.47 -21.01
N GLY A 132 -6.36 -1.29 -21.32
CA GLY A 132 -7.67 -1.14 -21.96
C GLY A 132 -8.86 -1.29 -21.00
N SER A 133 -8.64 -1.24 -19.68
CA SER A 133 -9.69 -1.34 -18.67
C SER A 133 -9.53 -0.24 -17.62
N PRO A 134 -9.86 1.02 -17.97
CA PRO A 134 -9.67 2.15 -17.07
C PRO A 134 -10.56 2.05 -15.81
N ILE A 135 -10.11 2.69 -14.72
CA ILE A 135 -10.89 2.85 -13.49
C ILE A 135 -11.95 3.93 -13.72
N ASP A 136 -13.16 3.71 -13.21
CA ASP A 136 -14.23 4.71 -13.21
C ASP A 136 -13.82 5.99 -12.46
N TYR A 137 -14.39 7.12 -12.88
CA TYR A 137 -14.18 8.39 -12.19
C TYR A 137 -14.63 8.29 -10.72
N GLN A 138 -13.81 8.79 -9.81
CA GLN A 138 -14.12 8.89 -8.39
C GLN A 138 -13.77 10.29 -7.89
N ASN A 139 -14.68 10.89 -7.12
CA ASN A 139 -14.38 12.11 -6.39
C ASN A 139 -13.85 11.75 -4.99
N PHE A 140 -12.52 11.75 -4.84
CA PHE A 140 -11.89 11.40 -3.56
C PHE A 140 -12.23 12.35 -2.41
N MET A 141 -12.67 13.59 -2.71
CA MET A 141 -13.12 14.53 -1.66
C MET A 141 -14.48 14.13 -1.07
N LEU A 142 -15.26 13.29 -1.77
CA LEU A 142 -16.55 12.79 -1.33
C LEU A 142 -16.51 11.30 -0.94
N ALA A 143 -15.33 10.67 -0.98
CA ALA A 143 -15.18 9.27 -0.61
C ALA A 143 -15.31 9.11 0.91
N ASP A 144 -16.13 8.16 1.36
CA ASP A 144 -16.25 7.82 2.78
C ASP A 144 -15.03 6.98 3.21
N ILE A 145 -13.99 7.68 3.66
CA ILE A 145 -12.73 7.08 4.13
C ILE A 145 -12.59 7.38 5.61
N LYS A 146 -12.55 6.34 6.44
CA LYS A 146 -12.46 6.47 7.89
C LYS A 146 -11.12 5.93 8.39
N PRO A 147 -10.37 6.70 9.21
CA PRO A 147 -9.10 6.24 9.77
C PRO A 147 -9.26 4.91 10.53
N GLY A 148 -8.39 3.95 10.28
CA GLY A 148 -8.43 2.64 10.93
C GLY A 148 -9.49 1.67 10.40
N GLU A 149 -10.26 2.06 9.37
CA GLU A 149 -11.20 1.18 8.67
C GLU A 149 -10.63 0.76 7.31
N PHE A 150 -10.60 -0.54 7.05
CA PHE A 150 -10.05 -1.14 5.82
C PHE A 150 -11.04 -2.12 5.20
N PRO A 151 -12.15 -1.63 4.62
CA PRO A 151 -13.09 -2.51 3.92
C PRO A 151 -12.40 -3.20 2.74
N GLU A 152 -12.83 -4.45 2.48
CA GLU A 152 -12.38 -5.26 1.34
C GLU A 152 -13.00 -4.84 0.01
#